data_AF-W7BP06-F1
#
_entry.id   AF-W7BP06-F1
#
_cell.length_a   1.000
_cell.length_b   1.000
_cell.length_c   1.000
_cell.angle_alpha   90.00
_cell.angle_beta   90.00
_cell.angle_gamma   90.00
#
_symmetry.space_group_name_H-M   'P 1'
#
loop_
_entity.id
_entity.type
_entity.pdbx_description
1 polymer ?
#
loop_
_entity_poly.entity_id
_entity_poly.type
_entity_poly.pdbx_seq_one_letter_code
_entity_poly.pdbx_strand_id
1 'polypeptide(L)' 'MVEREVNQNFDIWLPVIAGIATKEEVEMATAHQLATWCEVAKIKIETMGRGV' A
#
# COMPACT_ATOMS: atom_id res chain seq x y z
N MET A 1 -3.37 -15.73 16.02
CA MET A 1 -4.22 -14.53 16.01
C MET A 1 -3.43 -13.25 15.71
N VAL A 2 -2.18 -13.14 16.19
CA VAL A 2 -1.29 -11.97 15.95
C VAL A 2 -0.95 -11.72 14.48
N GLU A 3 -0.77 -12.76 13.66
CA GLU A 3 -0.38 -12.61 12.24
C GLU A 3 -1.39 -11.83 11.39
N ARG A 4 -2.67 -11.84 11.77
CA ARG A 4 -3.75 -11.19 11.00
C ARG A 4 -3.76 -9.68 11.19
N GLU A 5 -3.50 -9.19 12.40
CA GLU A 5 -3.37 -7.75 12.69
C GLU A 5 -2.10 -7.17 12.10
N VAL A 6 -0.99 -7.93 12.14
CA VAL A 6 0.28 -7.50 11.53
C VAL A 6 0.13 -7.35 10.01
N ASN A 7 -0.54 -8.30 9.34
CA ASN A 7 -0.80 -8.21 7.91
C ASN A 7 -1.76 -7.07 7.55
N GLN A 8 -2.82 -6.84 8.35
CA GLN A 8 -3.74 -5.72 8.12
C GLN A 8 -3.05 -4.36 8.22
N ASN A 9 -2.13 -4.20 9.17
CA ASN A 9 -1.32 -2.97 9.27
C ASN A 9 -0.30 -2.85 8.13
N PHE A 10 0.21 -3.97 7.61
CA PHE A 10 1.18 -3.95 6.51
C PHE A 10 0.56 -3.43 5.20
N ASP A 11 -0.67 -3.83 4.90
CA ASP A 11 -1.37 -3.44 3.67
C ASP A 11 -1.68 -1.94 3.60
N ILE A 12 -1.90 -1.30 4.74
CA ILE A 12 -2.12 0.16 4.83
C ILE A 12 -0.86 0.94 4.44
N TRP A 13 0.33 0.38 4.69
CA TRP A 13 1.60 1.01 4.37
C TRP A 13 2.13 0.66 2.97
N LEU A 14 1.43 -0.20 2.23
CA LEU A 14 1.81 -0.58 0.87
C LEU A 14 2.07 0.62 -0.06
N PRO A 15 1.26 1.71 -0.03
CA PRO A 15 1.53 2.91 -0.83
C PRO A 15 2.84 3.61 -0.45
N VAL A 16 3.20 3.60 0.84
CA VAL A 16 4.47 4.19 1.32
C VAL A 16 5.66 3.37 0.86
N ILE A 17 5.57 2.04 1.01
CA ILE A 17 6.61 1.10 0.59
C ILE A 17 6.84 1.19 -0.93
N ALA A 18 5.76 1.31 -1.71
CA ALA A 18 5.83 1.45 -3.15
C ALA A 18 6.21 2.87 -3.62
N GLY A 19 6.37 3.84 -2.70
CA GLY A 19 6.67 5.24 -3.02
C GLY A 19 5.57 5.94 -3.82
N ILE A 20 4.31 5.58 -3.55
CA ILE A 20 3.10 6.20 -4.11
C ILE A 20 2.61 7.36 -3.24
N ALA A 21 2.77 7.26 -1.91
CA ALA A 21 2.35 8.27 -0.95
C ALA A 21 3.34 8.36 0.22
N THR A 22 3.35 9.47 0.95
CA THR A 22 4.09 9.60 2.21
C THR A 22 3.32 9.00 3.38
N LYS A 23 4.00 8.87 4.52
CA LYS A 23 3.38 8.38 5.75
C LYS A 23 2.24 9.31 6.20
N GLU A 24 2.48 10.62 6.16
CA GLU A 24 1.51 11.65 6.54
C GLU A 24 0.28 11.64 5.63
N GLU A 25 0.47 11.39 4.33
CA GLU A 25 -0.63 11.28 3.37
C GLU A 25 -1.51 10.05 3.65
N VAL A 26 -0.90 8.91 3.99
CA VAL A 26 -1.63 7.67 4.34
C VAL A 26 -2.40 7.81 5.66
N GLU A 27 -1.82 8.47 6.67
CA GLU A 27 -2.49 8.70 7.96
C GLU A 27 -3.71 9.63 7.84
N MET A 28 -3.70 10.54 6.85
CA MET A 28 -4.79 11.47 6.58
C MET A 28 -5.77 10.97 5.51
N ALA A 29 -5.49 9.84 4.87
CA ALA A 29 -6.27 9.33 3.75
C ALA A 29 -7.61 8.78 4.21
N THR A 30 -8.65 9.08 3.44
CA THR A 30 -9.90 8.32 3.54
C THR A 30 -9.69 6.88 3.08
N ALA A 31 -10.52 5.96 3.57
CA ALA A 31 -10.44 4.54 3.16
C ALA A 31 -10.50 4.35 1.64
N HIS A 32 -11.25 5.20 0.92
CA HIS A 32 -11.34 5.15 -0.53
C HIS A 32 -10.05 5.57 -1.24
N GLN A 33 -9.40 6.64 -0.77
CA GLN A 33 -8.10 7.08 -1.28
C GLN A 33 -7.03 6.03 -1.01
N LEU A 34 -7.00 5.50 0.22
CA LEU A 34 -6.06 4.46 0.62
C LEU A 34 -6.21 3.21 -0.25
N ALA A 35 -7.45 2.74 -0.47
CA ALA A 35 -7.72 1.61 -1.35
C ALA A 35 -7.21 1.85 -2.77
N THR A 36 -7.44 3.04 -3.32
CA THR A 36 -6.94 3.42 -4.66
C THR A 36 -5.41 3.39 -4.71
N TRP A 37 -4.75 3.96 -3.72
CA TRP A 37 -3.28 3.97 -3.67
C TRP A 37 -2.70 2.57 -3.48
N CYS A 38 -3.36 1.70 -2.72
CA CYS A 38 -2.95 0.31 -2.59
C CYS A 38 -3.06 -0.44 -3.93
N GLU A 39 -4.12 -0.22 -4.71
CA GLU A 39 -4.24 -0.83 -6.05
C GLU A 39 -3.15 -0.32 -7.00
N VAL A 40 -2.87 0.98 -6.99
CA VAL A 40 -1.76 1.55 -7.79
C VAL A 40 -0.41 0.98 -7.35
N ALA A 41 -0.18 0.83 -6.04
CA ALA A 41 1.03 0.24 -5.50
C ALA A 41 1.21 -1.22 -5.94
N LYS A 42 0.14 -2.03 -5.92
CA LYS A 42 0.16 -3.40 -6.44
C LYS A 42 0.53 -3.44 -7.92
N ILE A 43 -0.12 -2.62 -8.75
CA ILE A 43 0.17 -2.54 -10.19
C ILE A 43 1.64 -2.16 -10.44
N LYS A 44 2.17 -1.18 -9.69
CA LYS A 44 3.58 -0.78 -9.79
C LYS A 44 4.51 -1.95 -9.45
N ILE A 45 4.26 -2.65 -8.34
CA ILE A 45 5.06 -3.80 -7.91
C ILE A 45 4.99 -4.93 -8.94
N GLU A 46 3.80 -5.24 -9.47
CA GLU A 46 3.62 -6.27 -10.49
C GLU A 46 4.34 -5.92 -11.80
N THR A 47 4.28 -4.65 -12.21
CA THR A 47 4.94 -4.15 -13.42
C THR A 47 6.46 -4.17 -13.27
N MET A 48 7.00 -3.82 -12.10
CA MET A 48 8.44 -3.86 -11.83
C MET A 48 8.96 -5.28 -11.54
N GLY A 49 8.13 -6.15 -10.97
CA GLY A 49 8.46 -7.55 -10.65
C GLY A 49 8.45 -8.46 -11.89
N ARG A 50 7.67 -8.12 -12.92
CA ARG A 50 7.79 -8.70 -14.26
C ARG A 50 8.86 -7.97 -15.06
N GLY A 51 10.09 -7.99 -14.56
CA GLY A 51 11.26 -7.70 -15.39
C GLY A 51 11.41 -8.81 -16.43
N VAL A 52 11.49 -8.40 -17.70
CA VAL A 52 11.95 -9.23 -18.83
C VAL A 52 13.43 -9.56 -18.67
#